data_AF-A0A7S3NRJ1-F1
#
_entry.id   AF-A0A7S3NRJ1-F1
#
_cell.length_a   1.000
_cell.length_b   1.000
_cell.length_c   1.000
_cell.angle_alpha   90.00
_cell.angle_beta   90.00
_cell.angle_gamma   90.00
#
_symmetry.space_group_name_H-M   'P 1'
#
loop_
_entity.id
_entity.type
_entity.pdbx_description
1 polymer ?
#
loop_
_entity_poly.entity_id
_entity_poly.type
_entity_poly.pdbx_seq_one_letter_code
_entity_poly.pdbx_strand_id
1 'polypeptide(L)'
;MSVKDNKTFFLLVENFKEMEEWINVLSLKMQRLIENPQNHGLKNTKASSDNKRPLTFQQDNDMEIVDFEGEGEERKADEKTRLINEEVKQMVNQNICADCKNPFPEWFSLNLGVLICITCSGHHRGLSTDVSRVRSLTLDLQTMNTLRFLTSVINNEINYKVFEAKKSSVEKDRKKSSMKDFIKNKYEKRKFCQGIPSSSKKQDDLIKICIKAIEEDDLTKIYPIVCFGIVNTNHFFEYKTKGIKEKITLLHLAVSAGSKDIISLLMHNSADPSLKNSSGMSPEDLALIENKIEILE
;
A
#
# COMPACT_ATOMS: atom_id res chain seq x y z
N MET A 1 49.04 18.07 8.24
CA MET A 1 48.65 17.37 6.99
C MET A 1 47.18 17.01 7.12
N SER A 2 46.28 17.80 6.53
CA SER A 2 44.82 17.61 6.66
C SER A 2 44.37 16.53 5.69
N VAL A 3 43.80 15.44 6.23
CA VAL A 3 43.15 14.38 5.46
C VAL A 3 41.80 14.94 4.98
N LYS A 4 41.57 15.03 3.67
CA LYS A 4 40.26 15.38 3.12
C LYS A 4 39.35 14.16 3.25
N ASP A 5 38.21 14.31 3.94
CA ASP A 5 37.18 13.29 4.03
C ASP A 5 36.56 13.04 2.64
N ASN A 6 36.88 11.92 2.02
CA ASN A 6 36.19 11.47 0.81
C ASN A 6 34.82 10.91 1.23
N LYS A 7 33.75 11.62 0.91
CA LYS A 7 32.38 11.13 1.02
C LYS A 7 31.98 10.45 -0.27
N THR A 8 31.73 9.14 -0.21
CA THR A 8 31.19 8.36 -1.32
C THR A 8 29.67 8.26 -1.16
N PHE A 9 28.92 8.59 -2.21
CA PHE A 9 27.47 8.43 -2.26
C PHE A 9 27.12 7.37 -3.31
N PHE A 10 26.24 6.44 -2.95
CA PHE A 10 25.70 5.44 -3.86
C PHE A 10 24.29 5.86 -4.25
N LEU A 11 24.04 6.01 -5.55
CA LEU A 11 22.73 6.32 -6.12
C LEU A 11 22.23 5.07 -6.84
N LEU A 12 21.00 4.66 -6.54
CA LEU A 12 20.34 3.53 -7.18
C LEU A 12 19.34 4.07 -8.20
N VAL A 13 19.32 3.49 -9.39
CA VAL A 13 18.44 3.85 -10.50
C VAL A 13 17.80 2.59 -11.07
N GLU A 14 16.61 2.73 -11.65
CA GLU A 14 15.77 1.58 -12.01
C GLU A 14 16.19 0.96 -13.36
N ASN A 15 16.85 1.74 -14.22
CA ASN A 15 17.32 1.27 -15.52
C ASN A 15 18.55 2.04 -16.04
N PHE A 16 19.16 1.52 -17.12
CA PHE A 16 20.40 2.05 -17.69
C PHE A 16 20.25 3.47 -18.27
N LYS A 17 19.09 3.79 -18.85
CA LYS A 17 18.85 5.11 -19.46
C LYS A 17 18.82 6.21 -18.41
N GLU A 18 18.11 5.96 -17.31
CA GLU A 18 18.05 6.86 -16.16
C GLU A 18 19.45 7.08 -15.54
N MET A 19 20.27 6.03 -15.48
CA MET A 19 21.66 6.15 -15.03
C MET A 19 22.48 7.14 -15.87
N GLU A 20 22.39 7.06 -17.20
CA GLU A 20 23.14 7.94 -18.11
C GLU A 20 22.67 9.40 -18.00
N GLU A 21 21.36 9.64 -17.86
CA GLU A 21 20.80 10.97 -17.65
C GLU A 21 21.31 11.60 -16.35
N TRP A 22 21.32 10.84 -15.25
CA TRP A 22 21.85 11.29 -13.97
C TRP A 22 23.35 11.59 -14.02
N ILE A 23 24.13 10.75 -14.68
CA ILE A 23 25.57 10.97 -14.89
C ILE A 23 25.80 12.29 -15.65
N ASN A 24 25.04 12.56 -16.69
CA ASN A 24 25.15 13.79 -17.47
C ASN A 24 24.80 15.04 -16.65
N VAL A 25 23.69 15.01 -15.90
CA VAL A 25 23.26 16.14 -15.05
C VAL A 25 24.29 16.43 -13.95
N LEU A 26 24.80 15.39 -13.29
CA LEU A 26 25.80 15.53 -12.24
C LEU A 26 27.12 16.07 -12.80
N SER A 27 27.55 15.57 -13.95
CA SER A 27 28.79 16.02 -14.61
C SER A 27 28.71 17.49 -15.01
N LEU A 28 27.59 17.93 -15.60
CA LEU A 28 27.37 19.33 -15.96
C LEU A 28 27.34 20.26 -14.74
N LYS A 29 26.68 19.86 -13.65
CA LYS A 29 26.65 20.64 -12.40
C LYS A 29 28.03 20.72 -11.76
N MET A 30 28.78 19.61 -11.73
CA MET A 30 30.15 19.59 -11.21
C MET A 30 31.06 20.49 -12.05
N GLN A 31 30.95 20.44 -13.38
CA GLN A 31 31.74 21.28 -14.27
C GLN A 31 31.45 22.77 -14.05
N ARG A 32 30.17 23.16 -13.92
CA ARG A 32 29.79 24.54 -13.59
C ARG A 32 30.30 25.00 -12.23
N LEU A 33 30.32 24.12 -11.23
CA LEU A 33 30.86 24.42 -9.90
C LEU A 33 32.39 24.58 -9.91
N ILE A 34 33.09 23.84 -10.78
CA ILE A 34 34.53 24.01 -11.00
C ILE A 34 34.82 25.33 -11.72
N GLU A 35 34.01 25.68 -12.73
CA GLU A 35 34.20 26.87 -13.55
C GLU A 35 33.81 28.17 -12.83
N ASN A 36 32.88 28.14 -11.85
CA ASN A 36 32.43 29.36 -11.16
C ASN A 36 32.17 29.17 -9.64
N PRO A 37 33.23 29.09 -8.82
CA PRO A 37 33.14 28.76 -7.40
C PRO A 37 32.56 29.86 -6.49
N GLN A 38 32.23 31.04 -7.03
CA GLN A 38 31.80 32.22 -6.25
C GLN A 38 30.27 32.38 -6.11
N ASN A 39 29.46 31.54 -6.75
CA ASN A 39 28.00 31.68 -6.72
C ASN A 39 27.34 30.75 -5.68
N HIS A 40 27.73 30.89 -4.42
CA HIS A 40 27.03 30.28 -3.29
C HIS A 40 26.36 31.34 -2.42
N GLY A 41 25.05 31.49 -2.59
CA GLY A 41 24.22 32.26 -1.69
C GLY A 41 22.75 32.16 -2.08
N LEU A 42 21.98 31.38 -1.32
CA LEU A 42 20.52 31.50 -1.24
C LEU A 42 20.17 32.97 -0.93
N LYS A 43 19.66 33.72 -1.91
CA LYS A 43 19.05 35.03 -1.68
C LYS A 43 17.58 34.98 -2.01
N ASN A 44 16.78 34.99 -0.94
CA ASN A 44 15.41 35.52 -0.96
C ASN A 44 15.41 36.91 -1.61
N THR A 45 14.61 37.14 -2.65
CA THR A 45 14.18 38.49 -3.02
C THR A 45 12.69 38.50 -3.39
N LYS A 46 11.96 39.39 -2.70
CA LYS A 46 10.61 39.86 -3.05
C LYS A 46 10.72 40.98 -4.08
N ALA A 47 9.66 41.09 -4.88
CA ALA A 47 9.06 42.30 -5.46
C ALA A 47 9.71 43.00 -6.68
N SER A 48 8.90 43.00 -7.76
CA SER A 48 8.38 44.16 -8.50
C SER A 48 9.23 44.90 -9.55
N SER A 49 8.62 44.95 -10.74
CA SER A 49 8.45 46.07 -11.70
C SER A 49 9.64 46.84 -12.31
N ASP A 50 9.50 46.99 -13.64
CA ASP A 50 9.93 48.11 -14.50
C ASP A 50 11.17 47.97 -15.40
N ASN A 51 10.88 47.63 -16.67
CA ASN A 51 11.13 48.41 -17.89
C ASN A 51 12.58 48.84 -18.28
N LYS A 52 13.14 48.21 -19.34
CA LYS A 52 13.48 48.81 -20.67
C LYS A 52 14.55 47.99 -21.44
N ARG A 53 14.10 47.25 -22.48
CA ARG A 53 14.51 47.18 -23.91
C ARG A 53 16.00 47.31 -24.37
N PRO A 54 16.36 46.78 -25.56
CA PRO A 54 17.03 45.49 -25.72
C PRO A 54 18.41 45.60 -26.41
N LEU A 55 19.28 44.60 -26.23
CA LEU A 55 20.41 44.36 -27.13
C LEU A 55 20.13 43.08 -27.92
N THR A 56 19.66 43.27 -29.15
CA THR A 56 19.58 42.23 -30.18
C THR A 56 20.98 41.88 -30.67
N PHE A 57 21.33 40.61 -30.55
CA PHE A 57 22.27 39.96 -31.46
C PHE A 57 21.53 38.75 -32.04
N GLN A 58 21.14 38.88 -33.31
CA GLN A 58 20.63 37.77 -34.10
C GLN A 58 21.81 36.91 -34.53
N GLN A 59 21.73 35.61 -34.25
CA GLN A 59 22.20 34.60 -35.19
C GLN A 59 21.42 33.32 -34.95
N ASP A 60 20.43 33.16 -35.81
CA ASP A 60 19.90 31.92 -36.37
C ASP A 60 20.50 30.63 -35.81
N ASN A 61 19.66 29.87 -35.11
CA ASN A 61 19.63 28.42 -35.16
C ASN A 61 18.20 28.02 -34.85
N ASP A 62 17.51 27.47 -35.84
CA ASP A 62 16.27 26.74 -35.69
C ASP A 62 16.52 25.55 -34.74
N MET A 63 16.30 25.76 -33.45
CA MET A 63 16.15 24.69 -32.48
C MET A 63 14.66 24.65 -32.16
N GLU A 64 13.95 23.72 -32.81
CA GLU A 64 12.63 23.29 -32.33
C GLU A 64 12.76 23.03 -30.83
N ILE A 65 12.10 23.87 -30.03
CA ILE A 65 11.81 23.55 -28.65
C ILE A 65 10.87 22.36 -28.73
N VAL A 66 11.46 21.16 -28.64
CA VAL A 66 10.70 19.96 -28.33
C VAL A 66 10.21 20.19 -26.90
N ASP A 67 8.93 20.50 -26.74
CA ASP A 67 8.29 20.62 -25.44
C ASP A 67 8.62 19.36 -24.65
N PHE A 68 9.44 19.52 -23.60
CA PHE A 68 9.87 18.43 -22.74
C PHE A 68 8.65 18.01 -21.91
N GLU A 69 8.02 16.89 -22.28
CA GLU A 69 6.82 16.34 -21.62
C GLU A 69 7.02 16.05 -20.11
N GLY A 70 8.26 16.14 -19.59
CA GLY A 70 8.61 15.90 -18.19
C GLY A 70 8.05 16.90 -17.17
N GLU A 71 7.74 18.15 -17.54
CA GLU A 71 7.14 19.09 -16.57
C GLU A 71 5.70 18.70 -16.17
N GLY A 72 4.99 17.97 -17.04
CA GLY A 72 3.64 17.48 -16.75
C GLY A 72 3.62 16.26 -15.83
N GLU A 73 4.63 15.40 -15.92
CA GLU A 73 4.77 14.20 -15.11
C GLU A 73 5.26 14.51 -13.69
N GLU A 74 6.24 15.41 -13.53
CA GLU A 74 6.69 15.88 -12.22
C GLU A 74 5.55 16.55 -11.43
N ARG A 75 4.78 17.43 -12.06
CA ARG A 75 3.62 18.09 -11.42
C ARG A 75 2.54 17.09 -10.98
N LYS A 76 2.29 16.03 -11.76
CA LYS A 76 1.34 14.95 -11.41
C LYS A 76 1.86 14.07 -10.25
N ALA A 77 3.16 13.79 -10.22
CA ALA A 77 3.78 13.02 -9.14
C ALA A 77 3.73 13.79 -7.80
N ASP A 78 3.95 15.10 -7.84
CA ASP A 78 3.84 15.99 -6.68
C ASP A 78 2.39 16.07 -6.16
N GLU A 79 1.40 16.17 -7.05
CA GLU A 79 -0.01 16.16 -6.68
C GLU A 79 -0.44 14.84 -6.03
N LYS A 80 -0.04 13.70 -6.61
CA LYS A 80 -0.33 12.36 -6.06
C LYS A 80 0.28 12.20 -4.66
N THR A 81 1.50 12.65 -4.47
CA THR A 81 2.19 12.62 -3.17
C THR A 81 1.48 13.50 -2.13
N ARG A 82 0.98 14.67 -2.54
CA ARG A 82 0.18 15.53 -1.65
C ARG A 82 -1.10 14.83 -1.18
N LEU A 83 -1.86 14.21 -2.09
CA LEU A 83 -3.10 13.51 -1.78
C LEU A 83 -2.87 12.34 -0.80
N ILE A 84 -1.82 11.54 -1.03
CA ILE A 84 -1.41 10.46 -0.12
C ILE A 84 -1.13 11.01 1.28
N ASN A 85 -0.37 12.11 1.37
CA ASN A 85 -0.03 12.71 2.66
C ASN A 85 -1.23 13.29 3.40
N GLU A 86 -2.21 13.85 2.67
CA GLU A 86 -3.47 14.32 3.26
C GLU A 86 -4.31 13.16 3.81
N GLU A 87 -4.44 12.07 3.06
CA GLU A 87 -5.15 10.86 3.47
C GLU A 87 -4.51 10.24 4.72
N VAL A 88 -3.18 10.12 4.74
CA VAL A 88 -2.42 9.65 5.92
C VAL A 88 -2.72 10.51 7.14
N LYS A 89 -2.68 11.84 7.00
CA LYS A 89 -2.99 12.76 8.11
C LYS A 89 -4.41 12.55 8.63
N GLN A 90 -5.39 12.39 7.73
CA GLN A 90 -6.78 12.14 8.14
C GLN A 90 -6.91 10.83 8.90
N MET A 91 -6.31 9.74 8.39
CA MET A 91 -6.31 8.44 9.06
C MET A 91 -5.72 8.51 10.47
N VAL A 92 -4.55 9.14 10.62
CA VAL A 92 -3.92 9.30 11.93
C VAL A 92 -4.82 10.10 12.87
N ASN A 93 -5.38 11.22 12.41
CA ASN A 93 -6.17 12.13 13.25
C ASN A 93 -7.54 11.58 13.67
N GLN A 94 -8.17 10.73 12.84
CA GLN A 94 -9.53 10.24 13.07
C GLN A 94 -9.59 8.89 13.78
N ASN A 95 -8.44 8.24 13.98
CA ASN A 95 -8.39 6.88 14.52
C ASN A 95 -7.66 6.77 15.86
N ILE A 96 -7.88 5.63 16.48
CA ILE A 96 -7.22 5.19 17.71
C ILE A 96 -6.56 3.85 17.45
N CYS A 97 -5.51 3.54 18.19
CA CYS A 97 -4.83 2.25 18.16
C CYS A 97 -5.84 1.12 18.42
N ALA A 98 -5.91 0.15 17.51
CA ALA A 98 -6.81 -0.99 17.59
C ALA A 98 -6.63 -1.81 18.88
N ASP A 99 -5.41 -1.79 19.45
CA ASP A 99 -5.06 -2.55 20.65
C ASP A 99 -5.16 -1.72 21.92
N CYS A 100 -4.38 -0.66 22.10
CA CYS A 100 -4.38 0.08 23.36
C CYS A 100 -5.38 1.25 23.43
N LYS A 101 -6.04 1.60 22.31
CA LYS A 101 -6.97 2.73 22.17
C LYS A 101 -6.33 4.12 22.34
N ASN A 102 -5.00 4.22 22.37
CA ASN A 102 -4.31 5.51 22.29
C ASN A 102 -4.64 6.22 20.96
N PRO A 103 -4.80 7.54 20.96
CA PRO A 103 -5.07 8.30 19.74
C PRO A 103 -3.85 8.33 18.81
N PHE A 104 -4.08 8.75 17.57
CA PHE A 104 -3.04 9.04 16.58
C PHE A 104 -2.10 7.86 16.27
N PRO A 105 -2.62 6.70 15.87
CA PRO A 105 -1.77 5.58 15.47
C PRO A 105 -1.10 5.85 14.10
N GLU A 106 0.24 5.85 14.06
CA GLU A 106 1.01 6.07 12.82
C GLU A 106 1.62 4.77 12.24
N TRP A 107 1.24 3.61 12.78
CA TRP A 107 1.64 2.29 12.28
C TRP A 107 0.41 1.48 11.95
N PHE A 108 0.60 0.44 11.14
CA PHE A 108 -0.47 -0.47 10.78
C PHE A 108 0.05 -1.87 10.52
N SER A 109 -0.86 -2.84 10.62
CA SER A 109 -0.61 -4.19 10.11
C SER A 109 -1.33 -4.35 8.78
N LEU A 110 -0.57 -4.53 7.69
CA LEU A 110 -1.08 -4.54 6.33
C LEU A 110 -2.06 -5.70 6.09
N ASN A 111 -1.68 -6.92 6.47
CA ASN A 111 -2.52 -8.11 6.25
C ASN A 111 -3.75 -8.15 7.17
N LEU A 112 -3.67 -7.51 8.34
CA LEU A 112 -4.75 -7.47 9.33
C LEU A 112 -5.65 -6.23 9.23
N GLY A 113 -5.28 -5.23 8.43
CA GLY A 113 -6.08 -4.02 8.23
C GLY A 113 -6.34 -3.19 9.49
N VAL A 114 -5.37 -3.11 10.42
CA VAL A 114 -5.54 -2.38 11.69
C VAL A 114 -4.48 -1.31 11.88
N LEU A 115 -4.90 -0.13 12.39
CA LEU A 115 -3.97 0.90 12.87
C LEU A 115 -3.56 0.65 14.30
N ILE A 116 -2.27 0.84 14.58
CA ILE A 116 -1.65 0.60 15.87
C ILE A 116 -0.65 1.72 16.19
N CYS A 117 -0.49 2.03 17.48
CA CYS A 117 0.53 3.00 17.90
C CYS A 117 1.94 2.40 17.84
N ILE A 118 2.97 3.24 17.99
CA ILE A 118 4.38 2.82 18.00
C ILE A 118 4.67 1.69 18.99
N THR A 119 4.06 1.77 20.17
CA THR A 119 4.28 0.78 21.23
C THR A 119 3.64 -0.57 20.86
N CYS A 120 2.41 -0.57 20.32
CA CYS A 120 1.75 -1.81 19.91
C CYS A 120 2.41 -2.40 18.67
N SER A 121 2.92 -1.57 17.75
CA SER A 121 3.69 -2.04 16.59
C SER A 121 4.94 -2.82 17.01
N GLY A 122 5.63 -2.42 18.09
CA GLY A 122 6.73 -3.18 18.68
C GLY A 122 6.32 -4.58 19.15
N HIS A 123 5.11 -4.74 19.72
CA HIS A 123 4.58 -6.05 20.12
C HIS A 123 4.18 -6.91 18.92
N HIS A 124 3.57 -6.30 17.90
CA HIS A 124 3.22 -6.97 16.64
C HIS A 124 4.47 -7.51 15.91
N ARG A 125 5.61 -6.81 15.97
CA ARG A 125 6.88 -7.29 15.43
C ARG A 125 7.42 -8.55 16.13
N GLY A 126 6.91 -8.86 17.33
CA GLY A 126 7.19 -10.12 18.02
C GLY A 126 6.31 -11.29 17.60
N LEU A 127 5.37 -11.08 16.67
CA LEU A 127 4.58 -12.12 15.99
C LEU A 127 5.28 -12.53 14.68
N SER A 128 4.89 -13.67 14.09
CA SER A 128 5.35 -14.03 12.75
C SER A 128 4.76 -13.12 11.68
N THR A 129 5.44 -13.00 10.54
CA THR A 129 5.00 -12.21 9.37
C THR A 129 3.72 -12.73 8.72
N ASP A 130 3.36 -13.99 8.97
CA ASP A 130 2.08 -14.56 8.54
C ASP A 130 0.92 -14.10 9.41
N VAL A 131 1.20 -13.72 10.67
CA VAL A 131 0.20 -13.18 11.59
C VAL A 131 0.10 -11.67 11.42
N SER A 132 1.21 -10.93 11.41
CA SER A 132 1.19 -9.46 11.32
C SER A 132 2.33 -8.89 10.50
N ARG A 133 1.99 -8.07 9.50
CA ARG A 133 2.92 -7.38 8.61
C ARG A 133 2.95 -5.90 8.92
N VAL A 134 3.82 -5.51 9.84
CA VAL A 134 3.90 -4.13 10.34
C VAL A 134 4.53 -3.19 9.30
N ARG A 135 3.90 -2.04 9.10
CA ARG A 135 4.36 -0.89 8.30
C ARG A 135 4.09 0.42 9.05
N SER A 136 4.76 1.49 8.65
CA SER A 136 4.55 2.85 9.15
C SER A 136 3.79 3.66 8.10
N LEU A 137 2.74 4.37 8.52
CA LEU A 137 2.01 5.28 7.65
C LEU A 137 2.85 6.49 7.22
N THR A 138 3.79 6.92 8.09
CA THR A 138 4.55 8.16 7.92
C THR A 138 5.98 7.93 7.46
N LEU A 139 6.57 6.76 7.73
CA LEU A 139 7.96 6.44 7.37
C LEU A 139 8.10 5.56 6.13
N ASP A 140 7.07 4.79 5.76
CA ASP A 140 7.09 3.95 4.55
C ASP A 140 6.31 4.62 3.41
N LEU A 141 6.71 4.38 2.16
CA LEU A 141 5.97 4.80 0.97
C LEU A 141 4.61 4.09 0.91
N GLN A 142 3.53 4.87 0.85
CA GLN A 142 2.17 4.36 0.75
C GLN A 142 1.64 4.49 -0.67
N THR A 143 0.86 3.51 -1.11
CA THR A 143 0.07 3.60 -2.35
C THR A 143 -1.37 3.98 -2.01
N MET A 144 -2.05 4.66 -2.94
CA MET A 144 -3.48 4.97 -2.75
C MET A 144 -4.34 3.72 -2.54
N ASN A 145 -3.99 2.58 -3.16
CA ASN A 145 -4.70 1.32 -2.95
C ASN A 145 -4.50 0.78 -1.54
N THR A 146 -3.29 0.90 -1.00
CA THR A 146 -3.04 0.56 0.41
C THR A 146 -3.89 1.45 1.31
N LEU A 147 -3.89 2.77 1.08
CA LEU A 147 -4.67 3.70 1.89
C LEU A 147 -6.18 3.49 1.76
N ARG A 148 -6.70 3.21 0.56
CA ARG A 148 -8.11 2.88 0.33
C ARG A 148 -8.52 1.61 1.05
N PHE A 149 -7.73 0.53 0.87
CA PHE A 149 -7.95 -0.71 1.60
C PHE A 149 -8.00 -0.42 3.10
N LEU A 150 -6.96 0.23 3.61
CA LEU A 150 -6.88 0.68 4.99
C LEU A 150 -8.12 1.50 5.39
N THR A 151 -8.59 2.48 4.64
CA THR A 151 -9.83 3.21 4.97
C THR A 151 -11.08 2.32 4.97
N SER A 152 -11.18 1.35 4.05
CA SER A 152 -12.28 0.38 3.99
C SER A 152 -12.27 -0.61 5.16
N VAL A 153 -11.09 -1.09 5.58
CA VAL A 153 -10.94 -2.13 6.62
C VAL A 153 -10.59 -1.61 8.02
N ILE A 154 -9.88 -0.48 8.12
CA ILE A 154 -9.68 0.32 9.33
C ILE A 154 -10.95 1.10 9.61
N ASN A 155 -12.04 0.38 9.81
CA ASN A 155 -13.03 0.84 10.74
C ASN A 155 -12.77 0.11 12.04
N ASN A 156 -12.66 0.88 13.12
CA ASN A 156 -12.78 0.38 14.49
C ASN A 156 -13.89 -0.70 14.59
N GLU A 157 -14.96 -0.51 13.83
CA GLU A 157 -16.06 -1.45 13.65
C GLU A 157 -15.65 -2.86 13.19
N ILE A 158 -14.83 -3.04 12.14
CA ILE A 158 -14.38 -4.38 11.70
C ILE A 158 -13.47 -4.99 12.76
N ASN A 159 -12.56 -4.21 13.34
CA ASN A 159 -11.75 -4.71 14.45
C ASN A 159 -12.62 -5.15 15.65
N TYR A 160 -13.68 -4.41 15.98
CA TYR A 160 -14.62 -4.79 17.02
C TYR A 160 -15.48 -5.99 16.65
N LYS A 161 -15.99 -6.07 15.41
CA LYS A 161 -16.86 -7.15 14.92
C LYS A 161 -16.11 -8.46 14.69
N VAL A 162 -14.83 -8.40 14.36
CA VAL A 162 -14.01 -9.57 13.99
C VAL A 162 -13.02 -9.92 15.09
N PHE A 163 -12.09 -9.02 15.42
CA PHE A 163 -11.00 -9.33 16.34
C PHE A 163 -11.41 -9.25 17.81
N GLU A 164 -12.38 -8.41 18.17
CA GLU A 164 -12.84 -8.19 19.55
C GLU A 164 -14.32 -8.51 19.77
N ALA A 165 -14.91 -9.32 18.88
CA ALA A 165 -16.35 -9.62 18.85
C ALA A 165 -16.90 -10.13 20.19
N LYS A 166 -16.10 -10.93 20.90
CA LYS A 166 -16.39 -11.41 22.26
C LYS A 166 -15.96 -10.36 23.29
N LYS A 167 -16.46 -9.13 23.20
CA LYS A 167 -15.98 -7.95 23.94
C LYS A 167 -15.85 -8.16 25.47
N SER A 168 -16.71 -8.98 26.08
CA SER A 168 -16.65 -9.27 27.52
C SER A 168 -15.41 -10.07 27.95
N SER A 169 -14.83 -10.90 27.08
CA SER A 169 -13.56 -11.61 27.37
C SER A 169 -12.35 -10.72 27.13
N VAL A 170 -12.44 -9.79 26.18
CA VAL A 170 -11.39 -8.79 25.87
C VAL A 170 -11.09 -7.90 27.07
N GLU A 171 -12.12 -7.28 27.68
CA GLU A 171 -11.94 -6.37 28.83
C GLU A 171 -11.35 -7.06 30.05
N LYS A 172 -11.75 -8.32 30.30
CA LYS A 172 -11.22 -9.14 31.41
C LYS A 172 -9.75 -9.51 31.19
N ASP A 173 -9.38 -9.90 29.97
CA ASP A 173 -8.00 -10.27 29.66
C ASP A 173 -7.05 -9.06 29.63
N ARG A 174 -7.48 -7.90 29.11
CA ARG A 174 -6.68 -6.66 29.11
C ARG A 174 -6.25 -6.23 30.51
N LYS A 175 -7.10 -6.42 31.53
CA LYS A 175 -6.78 -6.10 32.93
C LYS A 175 -5.81 -7.09 33.59
N LYS A 176 -5.73 -8.32 33.08
CA LYS A 176 -4.95 -9.42 33.68
C LYS A 176 -3.63 -9.70 33.00
N SER A 177 -3.49 -9.34 31.72
CA SER A 177 -2.38 -9.75 30.87
C SER A 177 -1.56 -8.55 30.40
N SER A 178 -0.27 -8.78 30.11
CA SER A 178 0.57 -7.76 29.49
C SER A 178 0.04 -7.40 28.09
N MET A 179 0.37 -6.22 27.57
CA MET A 179 -0.03 -5.83 26.20
C MET A 179 0.50 -6.82 25.16
N LYS A 180 1.71 -7.37 25.39
CA LYS A 180 2.29 -8.44 24.58
C LYS A 180 1.40 -9.68 24.52
N ASP A 181 0.92 -10.14 25.67
CA ASP A 181 0.08 -11.33 25.77
C ASP A 181 -1.32 -11.07 25.21
N PHE A 182 -1.86 -9.87 25.43
CA PHE A 182 -3.13 -9.44 24.85
C PHE A 182 -3.08 -9.54 23.31
N ILE A 183 -2.05 -8.95 22.69
CA ILE A 183 -1.85 -8.95 21.23
C ILE A 183 -1.69 -10.37 20.69
N LYS A 184 -0.89 -11.23 21.35
CA LYS A 184 -0.80 -12.66 20.99
C LYS A 184 -2.16 -13.36 21.08
N ASN A 185 -2.89 -13.17 22.17
CA ASN A 185 -4.20 -13.80 22.33
C ASN A 185 -5.22 -13.30 21.30
N LYS A 186 -5.12 -12.03 20.88
CA LYS A 186 -6.00 -11.41 19.90
C LYS A 186 -5.75 -11.92 18.48
N TYR A 187 -4.51 -11.89 17.99
CA TYR A 187 -4.24 -12.16 16.57
C TYR A 187 -3.69 -13.57 16.29
N GLU A 188 -2.80 -14.08 17.15
CA GLU A 188 -2.20 -15.41 16.97
C GLU A 188 -3.16 -16.51 17.45
N LYS A 189 -3.69 -16.38 18.67
CA LYS A 189 -4.61 -17.39 19.24
C LYS A 189 -6.09 -17.14 18.94
N ARG A 190 -6.43 -15.97 18.38
CA ARG A 190 -7.79 -15.63 17.93
C ARG A 190 -8.86 -15.79 19.03
N LYS A 191 -8.46 -15.59 20.29
CA LYS A 191 -9.27 -15.92 21.49
C LYS A 191 -10.59 -15.15 21.55
N PHE A 192 -10.60 -13.95 20.98
CA PHE A 192 -11.68 -12.98 21.10
C PHE A 192 -12.59 -12.93 19.86
N CYS A 193 -12.26 -13.69 18.82
CA CYS A 193 -12.89 -13.54 17.53
C CYS A 193 -14.20 -14.33 17.41
N GLN A 194 -15.06 -13.89 16.49
CA GLN A 194 -16.32 -14.54 16.11
C GLN A 194 -16.38 -14.73 14.59
N GLY A 195 -17.25 -15.63 14.13
CA GLY A 195 -17.44 -15.88 12.69
C GLY A 195 -16.31 -16.67 12.03
N ILE A 196 -15.29 -17.08 12.80
CA ILE A 196 -14.21 -17.94 12.32
C ILE A 196 -14.73 -19.36 12.12
N PRO A 197 -14.68 -19.93 10.90
CA PRO A 197 -14.93 -21.35 10.70
C PRO A 197 -13.89 -22.18 11.44
N SER A 198 -14.28 -23.35 11.96
CA SER A 198 -13.32 -24.28 12.58
C SER A 198 -12.13 -24.55 11.66
N SER A 199 -10.92 -24.54 12.22
CA SER A 199 -9.68 -24.85 11.51
C SER A 199 -9.65 -26.27 10.93
N SER A 200 -10.56 -27.14 11.36
CA SER A 200 -10.73 -28.50 10.83
C SER A 200 -11.50 -28.59 9.51
N LYS A 201 -12.10 -27.49 9.02
CA LYS A 201 -12.81 -27.51 7.73
C LYS A 201 -11.83 -27.70 6.57
N LYS A 202 -12.25 -28.47 5.57
CA LYS A 202 -11.51 -28.61 4.30
C LYS A 202 -11.48 -27.28 3.56
N GLN A 203 -10.43 -27.06 2.77
CA GLN A 203 -10.26 -25.85 1.95
C GLN A 203 -11.48 -25.59 1.06
N ASP A 204 -12.02 -26.62 0.41
CA ASP A 204 -13.19 -26.46 -0.47
C ASP A 204 -14.44 -25.92 0.23
N ASP A 205 -14.65 -26.24 1.51
CA ASP A 205 -15.79 -25.72 2.26
C ASP A 205 -15.59 -24.27 2.71
N LEU A 206 -14.34 -23.87 2.97
CA LEU A 206 -13.98 -22.47 3.22
C LEU A 206 -14.15 -21.64 1.94
N ILE A 207 -13.70 -22.19 0.81
CA ILE A 207 -13.83 -21.58 -0.51
C ILE A 207 -15.31 -21.32 -0.85
N LYS A 208 -16.23 -22.25 -0.58
CA LYS A 208 -17.67 -22.01 -0.77
C LYS A 208 -18.18 -20.81 0.04
N ILE A 209 -17.69 -20.62 1.26
CA ILE A 209 -18.06 -19.46 2.08
C ILE A 209 -17.51 -18.17 1.46
N CYS A 210 -16.25 -18.19 1.01
CA CYS A 210 -15.62 -17.07 0.33
C CYS A 210 -16.31 -16.72 -1.00
N ILE A 211 -16.66 -17.71 -1.83
CA ILE A 211 -17.42 -17.50 -3.08
C ILE A 211 -18.71 -16.75 -2.79
N LYS A 212 -19.50 -17.25 -1.84
CA LYS A 212 -20.76 -16.60 -1.47
C LYS A 212 -20.53 -15.16 -0.96
N ALA A 213 -19.48 -14.94 -0.18
CA ALA A 213 -19.13 -13.60 0.28
C ALA A 213 -18.70 -12.65 -0.86
N ILE A 214 -17.98 -13.15 -1.87
CA ILE A 214 -17.60 -12.37 -3.06
C ILE A 214 -18.82 -12.04 -3.92
N GLU A 215 -19.72 -13.00 -4.14
CA GLU A 215 -20.96 -12.80 -4.89
C GLU A 215 -21.91 -11.80 -4.21
N GLU A 216 -21.90 -11.76 -2.87
CA GLU A 216 -22.68 -10.83 -2.05
C GLU A 216 -21.95 -9.49 -1.77
N ASP A 217 -20.69 -9.34 -2.20
CA ASP A 217 -19.78 -8.25 -1.85
C ASP A 217 -19.69 -7.99 -0.31
N ASP A 218 -19.77 -9.07 0.48
CA ASP A 218 -19.72 -9.01 1.94
C ASP A 218 -18.28 -9.17 2.45
N LEU A 219 -17.58 -8.04 2.53
CA LEU A 219 -16.23 -7.96 3.08
C LEU A 219 -16.16 -8.55 4.50
N THR A 220 -17.16 -8.29 5.37
CA THR A 220 -17.12 -8.70 6.78
C THR A 220 -17.08 -10.21 6.94
N LYS A 221 -17.73 -10.94 6.03
CA LYS A 221 -17.80 -12.41 6.04
C LYS A 221 -16.53 -13.08 5.54
N ILE A 222 -15.89 -12.53 4.50
CA ILE A 222 -14.64 -13.08 3.95
C ILE A 222 -13.42 -12.68 4.78
N TYR A 223 -13.44 -11.49 5.38
CA TYR A 223 -12.34 -10.90 6.13
C TYR A 223 -11.67 -11.83 7.16
N PRO A 224 -12.39 -12.39 8.15
CA PRO A 224 -11.76 -13.28 9.13
C PRO A 224 -11.15 -14.53 8.50
N ILE A 225 -11.72 -15.05 7.41
CA ILE A 225 -11.24 -16.28 6.78
C ILE A 225 -9.88 -16.03 6.11
N VAL A 226 -9.74 -14.87 5.47
CA VAL A 226 -8.54 -14.46 4.72
C VAL A 226 -7.46 -13.91 5.65
N CYS A 227 -7.76 -12.93 6.51
CA CYS A 227 -6.76 -12.29 7.39
C CYS A 227 -6.08 -13.27 8.35
N PHE A 228 -6.79 -14.33 8.75
CA PHE A 228 -6.25 -15.36 9.62
C PHE A 228 -5.58 -16.51 8.85
N GLY A 229 -5.47 -16.43 7.52
CA GLY A 229 -4.85 -17.47 6.69
C GLY A 229 -5.52 -18.83 6.84
N ILE A 230 -6.84 -18.88 7.08
CA ILE A 230 -7.59 -20.13 7.25
C ILE A 230 -7.82 -20.77 5.87
N VAL A 231 -8.14 -19.92 4.89
CA VAL A 231 -8.21 -20.31 3.49
C VAL A 231 -6.87 -20.05 2.81
N ASN A 232 -6.45 -20.99 1.97
CA ASN A 232 -5.37 -20.76 1.02
C ASN A 232 -5.93 -19.90 -0.12
N THR A 233 -5.49 -18.64 -0.19
CA THR A 233 -5.92 -17.66 -1.20
C THR A 233 -5.56 -18.06 -2.64
N ASN A 234 -4.56 -18.94 -2.79
CA ASN A 234 -4.08 -19.48 -4.06
C ASN A 234 -4.64 -20.87 -4.39
N HIS A 235 -5.62 -21.36 -3.62
CA HIS A 235 -6.28 -22.63 -3.91
C HIS A 235 -7.14 -22.52 -5.17
N PHE A 236 -6.95 -23.46 -6.10
CA PHE A 236 -7.77 -23.59 -7.29
C PHE A 236 -9.06 -24.37 -6.99
N PHE A 237 -10.19 -23.86 -7.45
CA PHE A 237 -11.49 -24.52 -7.37
C PHE A 237 -12.23 -24.43 -8.70
N GLU A 238 -13.17 -25.35 -8.91
CA GLU A 238 -14.06 -25.30 -10.06
C GLU A 238 -15.16 -24.26 -9.84
N TYR A 239 -15.29 -23.33 -10.78
CA TYR A 239 -16.34 -22.31 -10.80
C TYR A 239 -16.96 -22.22 -12.18
N LYS A 240 -18.23 -21.81 -12.25
CA LYS A 240 -18.98 -21.72 -13.50
C LYS A 240 -19.13 -20.26 -13.92
N THR A 241 -18.25 -19.80 -14.80
CA THR A 241 -18.31 -18.46 -15.39
C THR A 241 -19.11 -18.49 -16.68
N LYS A 242 -20.20 -17.73 -16.78
CA LYS A 242 -21.02 -17.60 -18.02
C LYS A 242 -21.41 -18.93 -18.69
N GLY A 243 -21.61 -19.99 -17.90
CA GLY A 243 -21.98 -21.31 -18.44
C GLY A 243 -20.83 -22.32 -18.55
N ILE A 244 -19.58 -21.85 -18.54
CA ILE A 244 -18.38 -22.66 -18.74
C ILE A 244 -17.75 -22.98 -17.38
N LYS A 245 -17.35 -24.23 -17.18
CA LYS A 245 -16.62 -24.63 -15.97
C LYS A 245 -15.13 -24.34 -16.17
N GLU A 246 -14.56 -23.60 -15.25
CA GLU A 246 -13.13 -23.25 -15.24
C GLU A 246 -12.53 -23.52 -13.87
N LYS A 247 -11.22 -23.78 -13.82
CA LYS A 247 -10.46 -23.81 -12.57
C LYS A 247 -9.88 -22.44 -12.32
N ILE A 248 -10.32 -21.79 -11.26
CA ILE A 248 -9.94 -20.41 -10.90
C ILE A 248 -9.52 -20.32 -9.43
N THR A 249 -8.89 -19.20 -9.05
CA THR A 249 -8.62 -18.84 -7.65
C THR A 249 -9.63 -17.80 -7.14
N LEU A 250 -9.60 -17.50 -5.84
CA LEU A 250 -10.47 -16.46 -5.26
C LEU A 250 -10.20 -15.08 -5.88
N LEU A 251 -8.94 -14.81 -6.28
CA LEU A 251 -8.56 -13.53 -6.88
C LEU A 251 -9.21 -13.34 -8.26
N HIS A 252 -9.24 -14.39 -9.10
CA HIS A 252 -9.95 -14.34 -10.38
C HIS A 252 -11.44 -14.02 -10.19
N LEU A 253 -12.08 -14.67 -9.21
CA LEU A 253 -13.49 -14.44 -8.91
C LEU A 253 -13.73 -13.02 -8.38
N ALA A 254 -12.87 -12.53 -7.49
CA ALA A 254 -12.99 -11.17 -6.94
C ALA A 254 -12.84 -10.10 -8.04
N VAL A 255 -11.91 -10.29 -8.99
CA VAL A 255 -11.79 -9.44 -10.19
C VAL A 255 -13.06 -9.52 -11.04
N SER A 256 -13.57 -10.72 -11.31
CA SER A 256 -14.80 -10.90 -12.11
C SER A 256 -16.07 -10.42 -11.38
N ALA A 257 -16.06 -10.30 -10.05
CA ALA A 257 -17.09 -9.60 -9.29
C ALA A 257 -16.91 -8.07 -9.33
N GLY A 258 -15.67 -7.59 -9.38
CA GLY A 258 -15.33 -6.17 -9.44
C GLY A 258 -15.10 -5.50 -8.07
N SER A 259 -14.94 -6.29 -7.00
CA SER A 259 -14.82 -5.77 -5.63
C SER A 259 -13.39 -5.37 -5.31
N LYS A 260 -13.08 -4.06 -5.36
CA LYS A 260 -11.74 -3.51 -5.09
C LYS A 260 -11.25 -3.83 -3.66
N ASP A 261 -12.16 -3.81 -2.68
CA ASP A 261 -11.82 -4.09 -1.28
C ASP A 261 -11.44 -5.55 -1.07
N ILE A 262 -12.20 -6.50 -1.65
CA ILE A 262 -11.91 -7.93 -1.53
C ILE A 262 -10.63 -8.29 -2.31
N ILE A 263 -10.41 -7.68 -3.48
CA ILE A 263 -9.16 -7.86 -4.24
C ILE A 263 -7.96 -7.40 -3.41
N SER A 264 -8.04 -6.21 -2.82
CA SER A 264 -6.98 -5.68 -1.96
C SER A 264 -6.75 -6.56 -0.73
N LEU A 265 -7.83 -7.03 -0.08
CA LEU A 265 -7.76 -7.99 1.03
C LEU A 265 -7.00 -9.26 0.65
N LEU A 266 -7.31 -9.86 -0.50
CA LEU A 266 -6.66 -11.07 -0.99
C LEU A 266 -5.18 -10.82 -1.31
N MET A 267 -4.85 -9.75 -2.03
CA MET A 267 -3.47 -9.41 -2.39
C MET A 267 -2.60 -9.16 -1.14
N HIS A 268 -3.11 -8.39 -0.18
CA HIS A 268 -2.40 -8.13 1.08
C HIS A 268 -2.26 -9.38 1.97
N ASN A 269 -3.01 -10.46 1.66
CA ASN A 269 -2.94 -11.78 2.29
C ASN A 269 -2.38 -12.86 1.33
N SER A 270 -1.40 -12.48 0.51
CA SER A 270 -0.57 -13.40 -0.29
C SER A 270 -1.30 -14.12 -1.44
N ALA A 271 -2.41 -13.57 -1.94
CA ALA A 271 -2.94 -13.99 -3.23
C ALA A 271 -1.96 -13.61 -4.35
N ASP A 272 -1.68 -14.56 -5.25
CA ASP A 272 -0.73 -14.41 -6.34
C ASP A 272 -1.47 -13.98 -7.63
N PRO A 273 -1.24 -12.75 -8.13
CA PRO A 273 -1.87 -12.24 -9.34
C PRO A 273 -1.29 -12.84 -10.62
N SER A 274 -0.19 -13.61 -10.56
CA SER A 274 0.42 -14.23 -11.73
C SER A 274 -0.19 -15.59 -12.09
N LEU A 275 -0.97 -16.19 -11.19
CA LEU A 275 -1.58 -17.50 -11.39
C LEU A 275 -2.60 -17.46 -12.52
N LYS A 276 -2.48 -18.39 -13.46
CA LYS A 276 -3.39 -18.51 -14.60
C LYS A 276 -4.48 -19.54 -14.34
N ASN A 277 -5.71 -19.24 -14.75
CA ASN A 277 -6.82 -20.17 -14.73
C ASN A 277 -6.66 -21.29 -15.80
N SER A 278 -7.62 -22.22 -15.86
CA SER A 278 -7.63 -23.30 -16.86
C SER A 278 -7.69 -22.83 -18.32
N SER A 279 -8.07 -21.57 -18.55
CA SER A 279 -8.13 -20.93 -19.87
C SER A 279 -6.85 -20.13 -20.19
N GLY A 280 -5.84 -20.19 -19.30
CA GLY A 280 -4.55 -19.51 -19.49
C GLY A 280 -4.54 -18.03 -19.15
N MET A 281 -5.61 -17.50 -18.55
CA MET A 281 -5.76 -16.08 -18.20
C MET A 281 -5.40 -15.85 -16.73
N SER A 282 -4.62 -14.80 -16.47
CA SER A 282 -4.40 -14.27 -15.12
C SER A 282 -5.60 -13.41 -14.66
N PRO A 283 -5.70 -13.07 -13.37
CA PRO A 283 -6.66 -12.09 -12.87
C PRO A 283 -6.54 -10.73 -13.59
N GLU A 284 -5.32 -10.30 -13.94
CA GLU A 284 -5.10 -9.06 -14.69
C GLU A 284 -5.69 -9.17 -16.11
N ASP A 285 -5.43 -10.27 -16.81
CA ASP A 285 -6.00 -10.53 -18.14
C ASP A 285 -7.53 -10.51 -18.09
N LEU A 286 -8.14 -11.09 -17.05
CA LEU A 286 -9.58 -11.06 -16.84
C LEU A 286 -10.12 -9.64 -16.63
N ALA A 287 -9.44 -8.82 -15.84
CA ALA A 287 -9.84 -7.44 -15.61
C ALA A 287 -9.87 -6.66 -16.93
N LEU A 288 -8.86 -6.83 -17.79
CA LEU A 288 -8.78 -6.18 -19.10
C LEU A 288 -9.89 -6.65 -20.04
N ILE A 289 -10.13 -7.97 -20.14
CA ILE A 289 -11.16 -8.56 -21.01
C ILE A 289 -12.57 -8.14 -20.58
N GLU A 290 -12.82 -8.04 -19.28
CA GLU A 290 -14.10 -7.60 -18.74
C GLU A 290 -14.26 -6.07 -18.68
N ASN A 291 -13.29 -5.31 -19.20
CA ASN A 291 -13.24 -3.84 -19.19
C ASN A 291 -13.34 -3.24 -17.78
N LYS A 292 -12.66 -3.85 -16.82
CA LYS A 292 -12.58 -3.42 -15.41
C LYS A 292 -11.24 -2.79 -15.09
N ILE A 293 -10.83 -1.83 -15.92
CA ILE A 293 -9.51 -1.20 -15.87
C ILE A 293 -9.27 -0.50 -14.52
N GLU A 294 -10.32 0.03 -13.89
CA GLU A 294 -10.22 0.71 -12.60
C GLU A 294 -9.78 -0.17 -11.41
N ILE A 295 -9.70 -1.50 -11.61
CA ILE A 295 -9.21 -2.46 -10.61
C ILE A 295 -7.69 -2.62 -10.69
N LEU A 296 -7.10 -2.27 -11.83
CA LEU A 296 -5.67 -2.37 -12.12
C LEU A 296 -4.89 -1.13 -11.67
N GLU A 297 -5.59 -0.03 -11.39
CA GLU A 297 -5.04 1.22 -10.84
C GLU A 297 -4.86 1.16 -9.33
#